data_AF-A0AAT9THF5-F1
#
_entry.id   AF-A0AAT9THF5-F1
#
_cell.length_a   1.000
_cell.length_b   1.000
_cell.length_c   1.000
_cell.angle_alpha   90.00
_cell.angle_beta   90.00
_cell.angle_gamma   90.00
#
_symmetry.space_group_name_H-M   'P 1'
#
loop_
_entity.id
_entity.type
_entity.pdbx_description
1 polymer ?
#
loop_
_entity_poly.entity_id
_entity_poly.type
_entity_poly.pdbx_seq_one_letter_code
_entity_poly.pdbx_strand_id
1 'polypeptide(L)'
;MGAIGRPHGIGEQTVKELPEIGRVDEWTPLVIRTDYTDDSAWREVIAALGRAAGAREWESPAHLVDDRRWDGVTSDEALVAAARDEELSVVFLADGVTMRSPLRPLLALDLCADDDEDLDPVYYRELIDTPQPREVRVVPDAVHLVHGNLQLANVDFPEFAEEAAADPDGVVRDLVTAPDGPGS
;
A
#
# COMPACT_ATOMS: atom_id res chain seq x y z
N MET A 1 -1.81 48.90 -35.33
CA MET A 1 -0.88 47.80 -35.67
C MET A 1 -0.13 47.49 -34.39
N GLY A 2 -0.62 46.62 -33.51
CA GLY A 2 -0.78 45.16 -33.66
C GLY A 2 0.47 44.50 -33.05
N ALA A 3 0.44 43.47 -32.20
CA ALA A 3 -0.58 42.75 -31.47
C ALA A 3 0.18 41.89 -30.40
N ILE A 4 -0.55 41.27 -29.46
CA ILE A 4 -0.31 39.94 -28.81
C ILE A 4 1.05 39.66 -28.12
N GLY A 5 1.14 39.37 -26.82
CA GLY A 5 0.33 38.44 -26.04
C GLY A 5 1.00 37.07 -25.97
N ARG A 6 1.61 36.73 -24.83
CA ARG A 6 1.95 35.33 -24.45
C ARG A 6 1.81 35.17 -22.93
N PRO A 7 0.74 34.54 -22.42
CA PRO A 7 0.78 33.97 -21.08
C PRO A 7 1.56 32.65 -21.12
N HIS A 8 2.40 32.44 -20.11
CA HIS A 8 3.02 31.16 -19.83
C HIS A 8 1.92 30.18 -19.41
N GLY A 9 1.71 29.13 -20.20
CA GLY A 9 0.90 27.98 -19.80
C GLY A 9 1.64 27.24 -18.69
N ILE A 10 1.23 27.48 -17.45
CA ILE A 10 1.34 26.51 -16.37
C ILE A 10 0.49 25.33 -16.81
N GLY A 11 1.12 24.20 -17.10
CA GLY A 11 0.39 22.98 -17.43
C GLY A 11 -0.58 22.67 -16.31
N GLU A 12 -1.87 22.71 -16.62
CA GLU A 12 -2.90 22.03 -15.84
C GLU A 12 -2.48 20.56 -15.76
N GLN A 13 -1.80 20.19 -14.68
CA GLN A 13 -1.76 18.81 -14.23
C GLN A 13 -3.23 18.48 -13.97
N THR A 14 -3.87 17.82 -14.93
CA THR A 14 -5.21 17.28 -14.75
C THR A 14 -5.11 16.32 -13.58
N VAL A 15 -5.54 16.76 -12.40
CA VAL A 15 -5.72 15.89 -11.24
C VAL A 15 -6.64 14.78 -11.72
N LYS A 16 -6.11 13.56 -11.80
CA LYS A 16 -6.88 12.41 -12.21
C LYS A 16 -7.96 12.23 -11.14
N GLU A 17 -9.22 12.45 -11.50
CA GLU A 17 -10.33 12.20 -10.57
C GLU A 17 -10.44 10.68 -10.37
N LEU A 18 -9.86 10.21 -9.27
CA LEU A 18 -9.90 8.82 -8.89
C LEU A 18 -11.29 8.45 -8.35
N PRO A 19 -11.81 7.25 -8.68
CA PRO A 19 -13.06 6.76 -8.11
C PRO A 19 -12.99 6.74 -6.58
N GLU A 20 -14.11 7.01 -5.92
CA GLU A 20 -14.24 6.85 -4.47
C GLU A 20 -14.04 5.38 -4.07
N ILE A 21 -13.24 5.17 -3.01
CA ILE A 21 -12.99 3.85 -2.44
C ILE A 21 -14.08 3.56 -1.41
N GLY A 22 -15.13 2.84 -1.82
CA GLY A 22 -16.20 2.43 -0.92
C GLY A 22 -15.87 1.14 -0.17
N ARG A 23 -15.05 1.21 0.91
CA ARG A 23 -14.77 0.04 1.75
C ARG A 23 -16.03 -0.44 2.46
N VAL A 24 -16.18 -1.76 2.53
CA VAL A 24 -17.34 -2.43 3.14
C VAL A 24 -17.05 -3.01 4.52
N ASP A 25 -15.77 -3.12 4.89
CA ASP A 25 -15.28 -3.70 6.13
C ASP A 25 -13.91 -3.10 6.50
N GLU A 26 -13.81 -2.53 7.69
CA GLU A 26 -12.60 -1.91 8.24
C GLU A 26 -11.49 -2.95 8.54
N TRP A 27 -11.87 -4.20 8.80
CA TRP A 27 -10.94 -5.29 9.11
C TRP A 27 -10.36 -5.97 7.87
N THR A 28 -10.83 -5.59 6.69
CA THR A 28 -10.37 -6.14 5.42
C THR A 28 -9.33 -5.18 4.79
N PRO A 29 -8.13 -5.67 4.41
CA PRO A 29 -7.09 -4.84 3.82
C PRO A 29 -7.53 -4.21 2.50
N LEU A 30 -7.11 -2.96 2.24
CA LEU A 30 -7.34 -2.27 0.98
C LEU A 30 -6.19 -2.55 -0.01
N VAL A 31 -6.50 -3.19 -1.13
CA VAL A 31 -5.52 -3.47 -2.19
C VAL A 31 -5.95 -2.80 -3.49
N ILE A 32 -5.10 -1.92 -4.02
CA ILE A 32 -5.35 -1.15 -5.23
C ILE A 32 -4.44 -1.64 -6.35
N ARG A 33 -5.02 -2.05 -7.47
CA ARG A 33 -4.23 -2.39 -8.67
C ARG A 33 -3.86 -1.14 -9.44
N THR A 34 -2.57 -0.85 -9.54
CA THR A 34 -2.05 0.31 -10.28
C THR A 34 -1.28 -0.07 -11.54
N ASP A 35 -0.93 -1.34 -11.72
CA ASP A 35 -0.32 -1.85 -12.94
C ASP A 35 -1.18 -2.94 -13.61
N TYR A 36 -1.54 -2.71 -14.86
CA TYR A 36 -2.42 -3.58 -15.65
C TYR A 36 -1.66 -4.39 -16.72
N THR A 37 -0.34 -4.56 -16.58
CA THR A 37 0.50 -5.22 -17.60
C THR A 37 0.39 -6.74 -17.60
N ASP A 38 0.03 -7.37 -16.47
CA ASP A 38 -0.06 -8.83 -16.33
C ASP A 38 -1.29 -9.27 -15.49
N ASP A 39 -2.34 -9.72 -16.17
CA ASP A 39 -3.54 -10.26 -15.52
C ASP A 39 -3.32 -11.64 -14.87
N SER A 40 -2.29 -12.38 -15.27
CA SER A 40 -1.97 -13.66 -14.65
C SER A 40 -1.28 -13.47 -13.32
N ALA A 41 -0.30 -12.57 -13.27
CA ALA A 41 0.32 -12.15 -12.01
C ALA A 41 -0.74 -11.61 -11.04
N TRP A 42 -1.68 -10.79 -11.53
CA TRP A 42 -2.77 -10.28 -10.70
C TRP A 42 -3.64 -11.39 -10.09
N ARG A 43 -4.02 -12.40 -10.87
CA ARG A 43 -4.75 -13.57 -10.36
C ARG A 43 -3.96 -14.36 -9.31
N GLU A 44 -2.64 -14.44 -9.46
CA GLU A 44 -1.76 -15.09 -8.47
C GLU A 44 -1.76 -14.31 -7.14
N VAL A 45 -1.74 -12.97 -7.18
CA VAL A 45 -1.85 -12.11 -5.99
C VAL A 45 -3.16 -12.37 -5.25
N ILE A 46 -4.30 -12.31 -5.96
CA ILE A 46 -5.62 -12.58 -5.35
C ILE A 46 -5.66 -13.97 -4.73
N ALA A 47 -5.12 -14.98 -5.44
CA ALA A 47 -5.09 -16.34 -4.93
C ALA A 47 -4.21 -16.48 -3.67
N ALA A 48 -3.11 -15.74 -3.58
CA ALA A 48 -2.23 -15.73 -2.41
C ALA A 48 -2.89 -15.04 -1.21
N LEU A 49 -3.51 -13.87 -1.42
CA LEU A 49 -4.31 -13.18 -0.40
C LEU A 49 -5.41 -14.10 0.15
N GLY A 50 -6.14 -14.81 -0.73
CA GLY A 50 -7.19 -15.73 -0.30
C GLY A 50 -6.70 -16.91 0.52
N ARG A 51 -5.50 -17.45 0.22
CA ARG A 51 -4.89 -18.49 1.05
C ARG A 51 -4.54 -17.96 2.44
N ALA A 52 -3.93 -16.78 2.51
CA ALA A 52 -3.51 -16.16 3.76
C ALA A 52 -4.70 -15.77 4.66
N ALA A 53 -5.78 -15.25 4.07
CA ALA A 53 -7.01 -14.94 4.77
C ALA A 53 -7.77 -16.17 5.31
N GLY A 54 -7.43 -17.37 4.83
CA GLY A 54 -8.30 -18.54 4.98
C GLY A 54 -9.68 -18.34 4.32
N ALA A 55 -9.77 -17.45 3.33
CA ALA A 55 -11.01 -17.03 2.70
C ALA A 55 -11.64 -18.20 1.92
N ARG A 56 -12.97 -18.28 1.96
CA ARG A 56 -13.73 -19.19 1.11
C ARG A 56 -13.77 -18.69 -0.33
N GLU A 57 -14.10 -19.56 -1.27
CA GLU A 57 -14.13 -19.23 -2.71
C GLU A 57 -15.09 -18.08 -3.10
N TRP A 58 -16.05 -17.73 -2.24
CA TRP A 58 -17.01 -16.64 -2.46
C TRP A 58 -16.69 -15.38 -1.64
N GLU A 59 -15.68 -15.43 -0.78
CA GLU A 59 -15.26 -14.30 0.06
C GLU A 59 -14.15 -13.53 -0.66
N SER A 60 -14.27 -12.20 -0.69
CA SER A 60 -13.19 -11.38 -1.19
C SER A 60 -12.06 -11.38 -0.16
N PRO A 61 -10.82 -11.73 -0.54
CA PRO A 61 -9.72 -11.80 0.43
C PRO A 61 -9.25 -10.42 0.88
N ALA A 62 -9.61 -9.37 0.13
CA ALA A 62 -9.28 -7.99 0.42
C ALA A 62 -10.36 -7.09 -0.17
N HIS A 63 -10.37 -5.81 0.19
CA HIS A 63 -11.09 -4.80 -0.56
C HIS A 63 -10.28 -4.45 -1.80
N LEU A 64 -10.63 -5.09 -2.93
CA LEU A 64 -9.89 -4.97 -4.18
C LEU A 64 -10.42 -3.79 -4.99
N VAL A 65 -9.55 -2.83 -5.29
CA VAL A 65 -9.80 -1.77 -6.27
C VAL A 65 -9.14 -2.19 -7.59
N ASP A 66 -9.94 -2.81 -8.46
CA ASP A 66 -9.53 -3.27 -9.79
C ASP A 66 -10.32 -2.52 -10.89
N ASP A 67 -9.98 -1.24 -11.08
CA ASP A 67 -10.52 -0.40 -12.14
C ASP A 67 -9.39 0.27 -12.91
N ARG A 68 -9.40 0.19 -14.25
CA ARG A 68 -8.32 0.74 -15.10
C ARG A 68 -8.10 2.24 -14.94
N ARG A 69 -9.02 2.98 -14.32
CA ARG A 69 -8.79 4.37 -13.89
C ARG A 69 -7.66 4.48 -12.86
N TRP A 70 -7.23 3.40 -12.23
CA TRP A 70 -6.07 3.34 -11.34
C TRP A 70 -4.75 2.99 -12.04
N ASP A 71 -4.79 2.69 -13.35
CA ASP A 71 -3.59 2.37 -14.12
C ASP A 71 -2.60 3.55 -14.12
N GLY A 72 -1.36 3.28 -13.68
CA GLY A 72 -0.28 4.25 -13.57
C GLY A 72 -0.41 5.28 -12.43
N VAL A 73 -1.35 5.10 -11.49
CA VAL A 73 -1.47 5.96 -10.29
C VAL A 73 -0.22 5.86 -9.42
N THR A 74 0.27 6.99 -8.95
CA THR A 74 1.47 7.07 -8.07
C THR A 74 1.13 6.76 -6.61
N SER A 75 2.17 6.50 -5.78
CA SER A 75 2.00 6.34 -4.33
C SER A 75 1.27 7.54 -3.71
N ASP A 76 1.69 8.76 -4.05
CA ASP A 76 1.11 10.00 -3.50
C ASP A 76 -0.38 10.16 -3.88
N GLU A 77 -0.73 9.90 -5.15
CA GLU A 77 -2.12 9.96 -5.61
C GLU A 77 -3.00 8.90 -4.93
N ALA A 78 -2.46 7.69 -4.73
CA ALA A 78 -3.16 6.62 -4.03
C ALA A 78 -3.34 6.93 -2.54
N LEU A 79 -2.33 7.49 -1.88
CA LEU A 79 -2.40 7.94 -0.48
C LEU A 79 -3.49 9.00 -0.31
N VAL A 80 -3.49 10.03 -1.16
CA VAL A 80 -4.53 11.09 -1.11
C VAL A 80 -5.93 10.54 -1.33
N ALA A 81 -6.08 9.52 -2.17
CA ALA A 81 -7.38 8.89 -2.40
C ALA A 81 -7.81 7.98 -1.23
N ALA A 82 -6.88 7.23 -0.64
CA ALA A 82 -7.13 6.31 0.47
C ALA A 82 -7.35 7.04 1.80
N ALA A 83 -6.65 8.16 2.07
CA ALA A 83 -6.78 8.98 3.27
C ALA A 83 -8.16 9.63 3.46
N ARG A 84 -9.08 9.46 2.51
CA ARG A 84 -10.49 9.86 2.66
C ARG A 84 -11.27 8.93 3.59
N ASP A 85 -10.74 7.73 3.85
CA ASP A 85 -11.23 6.80 4.85
C ASP A 85 -10.34 6.92 6.10
N GLU A 86 -10.84 7.60 7.12
CA GLU A 86 -10.13 7.91 8.38
C GLU A 86 -9.84 6.66 9.23
N GLU A 87 -10.48 5.51 8.92
CA GLU A 87 -10.27 4.25 9.64
C GLU A 87 -9.13 3.40 9.03
N LEU A 88 -8.52 3.84 7.92
CA LEU A 88 -7.40 3.14 7.29
C LEU A 88 -6.05 3.59 7.85
N SER A 89 -5.30 2.63 8.40
CA SER A 89 -3.88 2.86 8.75
C SER A 89 -2.91 2.56 7.60
N VAL A 90 -3.31 1.76 6.62
CA VAL A 90 -2.43 1.32 5.52
C VAL A 90 -3.19 1.02 4.23
N VAL A 91 -2.57 1.32 3.09
CA VAL A 91 -3.04 0.91 1.75
C VAL A 91 -1.97 0.10 1.02
N PHE A 92 -2.38 -0.93 0.28
CA PHE A 92 -1.47 -1.81 -0.47
C PHE A 92 -1.62 -1.61 -1.98
N LEU A 93 -0.54 -1.29 -2.69
CA LEU A 93 -0.55 -1.14 -4.14
C LEU A 93 0.02 -2.37 -4.86
N ALA A 94 -0.72 -2.86 -5.85
CA ALA A 94 -0.26 -3.83 -6.82
C ALA A 94 0.28 -3.12 -8.07
N ASP A 95 1.53 -2.68 -7.95
CA ASP A 95 2.27 -1.90 -8.94
C ASP A 95 3.11 -2.77 -9.89
N GLY A 96 3.91 -2.13 -10.74
CA GLY A 96 4.74 -2.85 -11.71
C GLY A 96 5.77 -3.80 -11.09
N VAL A 97 6.26 -3.53 -9.88
CA VAL A 97 7.15 -4.45 -9.16
C VAL A 97 6.37 -5.70 -8.76
N THR A 98 5.14 -5.53 -8.26
CA THR A 98 4.22 -6.62 -7.95
C THR A 98 4.02 -7.53 -9.15
N MET A 99 3.74 -6.94 -10.33
CA MET A 99 3.44 -7.73 -11.54
C MET A 99 4.65 -8.47 -12.12
N ARG A 100 5.88 -7.95 -11.93
CA ARG A 100 7.10 -8.54 -12.50
C ARG A 100 7.85 -9.48 -11.57
N SER A 101 7.79 -9.25 -10.26
CA SER A 101 8.53 -10.05 -9.29
C SER A 101 7.87 -11.40 -9.05
N PRO A 102 8.62 -12.52 -8.97
CA PRO A 102 8.04 -13.82 -8.63
C PRO A 102 7.46 -13.86 -7.21
N LEU A 103 7.91 -12.98 -6.31
CA LEU A 103 7.38 -12.85 -4.94
C LEU A 103 6.05 -12.08 -4.90
N ARG A 104 5.71 -11.36 -5.97
CA ARG A 104 4.52 -10.51 -6.08
C ARG A 104 4.33 -9.54 -4.91
N PRO A 105 5.37 -8.85 -4.41
CA PRO A 105 5.23 -8.03 -3.21
C PRO A 105 4.43 -6.76 -3.51
N LEU A 106 3.40 -6.54 -2.72
CA LEU A 106 2.59 -5.33 -2.72
C LEU A 106 3.37 -4.19 -2.04
N LEU A 107 3.17 -2.97 -2.49
CA LEU A 107 3.72 -1.78 -1.83
C LEU A 107 2.73 -1.32 -0.75
N ALA A 108 3.05 -1.54 0.51
CA ALA A 108 2.29 -0.97 1.62
C ALA A 108 2.72 0.50 1.79
N LEU A 109 1.74 1.39 1.93
CA LEU A 109 1.91 2.81 2.16
C LEU A 109 1.24 3.19 3.47
N ASP A 110 1.99 3.88 4.33
CA ASP A 110 1.52 4.36 5.62
C ASP A 110 0.57 5.56 5.46
N LEU A 111 -0.63 5.46 6.03
CA LEU A 111 -1.62 6.55 6.05
C LEU A 111 -1.55 7.38 7.34
N CYS A 112 -0.86 6.89 8.38
CA CYS A 112 -0.69 7.59 9.66
C CYS A 112 0.56 8.47 9.70
N ALA A 113 1.36 8.51 8.63
CA ALA A 113 2.66 9.18 8.61
C ALA A 113 2.61 10.72 8.78
N ASP A 114 1.43 11.33 8.64
CA ASP A 114 1.23 12.78 8.82
C ASP A 114 0.68 13.12 10.23
N ASP A 115 0.28 12.13 11.05
CA ASP A 115 -0.17 12.38 12.43
C ASP A 115 0.96 12.94 13.32
N ASP A 116 2.22 12.69 12.95
CA ASP A 116 3.40 13.23 13.61
C ASP A 116 3.65 14.73 13.31
N GLU A 117 3.06 15.29 12.24
CA GLU A 117 3.24 16.71 11.86
C GLU A 117 2.49 17.68 12.80
N ASP A 118 1.46 17.20 13.49
CA ASP A 118 0.69 17.97 14.48
C ASP A 118 1.32 17.95 15.89
N LEU A 119 2.45 17.27 16.08
CA LEU A 119 3.16 17.19 17.36
C LEU A 119 3.87 18.52 17.70
N ASP A 120 3.79 18.94 18.98
CA ASP A 120 4.48 20.15 19.44
C ASP A 120 6.01 20.00 19.28
N PRO A 121 6.65 20.79 18.39
CA PRO A 121 8.08 20.67 18.10
C PRO A 121 8.98 20.99 19.28
N VAL A 122 8.44 21.56 20.37
CA VAL A 122 9.17 21.74 21.63
C VAL A 122 9.47 20.40 22.31
N TYR A 123 8.62 19.39 22.14
CA TYR A 123 8.72 18.11 22.83
C TYR A 123 9.16 16.95 21.93
N TYR A 124 8.90 17.02 20.63
CA TYR A 124 9.10 15.89 19.70
C TYR A 124 10.10 16.17 18.58
N ARG A 125 11.06 17.08 18.79
CA ARG A 125 12.01 17.49 17.75
C ARG A 125 12.82 16.33 17.15
N GLU A 126 13.19 15.33 17.94
CA GLU A 126 13.92 14.15 17.45
C GLU A 126 13.06 13.28 16.50
N LEU A 127 11.74 13.21 16.74
CA LEU A 127 10.79 12.52 15.84
C LEU A 127 10.57 13.34 14.55
N ILE A 128 10.50 14.66 14.67
CA ILE A 128 10.31 15.57 13.51
C ILE A 128 11.55 15.62 12.61
N ASP A 129 12.76 15.54 13.17
CA ASP A 129 14.01 15.64 12.42
C ASP A 129 14.38 14.35 11.67
N THR A 130 13.72 13.23 11.96
CA THR A 130 13.98 11.92 11.32
C THR A 130 12.75 11.46 10.54
N PRO A 131 12.72 11.62 9.21
CA PRO A 131 11.59 11.15 8.42
C PRO A 131 11.47 9.63 8.55
N GLN A 132 10.31 9.18 9.04
CA GLN A 132 9.99 7.78 9.15
C GLN A 132 9.77 7.15 7.76
N PRO A 133 10.07 5.85 7.58
CA PRO A 133 9.75 5.16 6.34
C PRO A 133 8.23 5.16 6.13
N ARG A 134 7.79 5.53 4.92
CA ARG A 134 6.36 5.59 4.54
C ARG A 134 5.94 4.49 3.57
N GLU A 135 6.91 3.68 3.13
CA GLU A 135 6.67 2.60 2.17
C GLU A 135 7.42 1.34 2.58
N VAL A 136 6.79 0.18 2.43
CA VAL A 136 7.44 -1.12 2.63
C VAL A 136 6.85 -2.16 1.66
N ARG A 137 7.67 -3.12 1.22
CA ARG A 137 7.20 -4.22 0.37
C ARG A 137 6.72 -5.39 1.21
N VAL A 138 5.52 -5.88 0.92
CA VAL A 138 4.86 -6.95 1.69
C VAL A 138 4.47 -8.07 0.74
N VAL A 139 4.91 -9.30 0.99
CA VAL A 139 4.42 -10.43 0.19
C VAL A 139 2.91 -10.63 0.40
N PRO A 140 2.15 -11.13 -0.59
CA PRO A 140 0.70 -11.28 -0.43
C PRO A 140 0.30 -12.06 0.81
N ASP A 141 1.08 -13.08 1.19
CA ASP A 141 0.81 -13.91 2.37
C ASP A 141 0.91 -13.15 3.71
N ALA A 142 1.62 -12.02 3.75
CA ALA A 142 1.79 -11.19 4.96
C ALA A 142 0.82 -10.01 5.05
N VAL A 143 0.00 -9.74 4.03
CA VAL A 143 -0.85 -8.53 3.97
C VAL A 143 -1.84 -8.45 5.13
N HIS A 144 -2.51 -9.56 5.46
CA HIS A 144 -3.45 -9.60 6.59
C HIS A 144 -2.76 -9.39 7.93
N LEU A 145 -1.53 -9.90 8.07
CA LEU A 145 -0.72 -9.72 9.27
C LEU A 145 -0.33 -8.25 9.44
N VAL A 146 0.16 -7.59 8.38
CA VAL A 146 0.53 -6.17 8.42
C VAL A 146 -0.70 -5.29 8.68
N HIS A 147 -1.79 -5.49 7.92
CA HIS A 147 -3.06 -4.76 8.10
C HIS A 147 -3.57 -4.87 9.54
N GLY A 148 -3.67 -6.09 10.07
CA GLY A 148 -4.21 -6.32 11.41
C GLY A 148 -3.35 -5.73 12.52
N ASN A 149 -2.01 -5.78 12.39
CA ASN A 149 -1.12 -5.20 13.41
C ASN A 149 -1.18 -3.67 13.43
N LEU A 150 -1.22 -3.03 12.26
CA LEU A 150 -1.34 -1.57 12.16
C LEU A 150 -2.71 -1.10 12.64
N GLN A 151 -3.79 -1.78 12.23
CA GLN A 151 -5.16 -1.45 12.67
C GLN A 151 -5.33 -1.56 14.20
N LEU A 152 -4.61 -2.49 14.84
CA LEU A 152 -4.64 -2.69 16.29
C LEU A 152 -3.58 -1.87 17.04
N ALA A 153 -2.70 -1.16 16.34
CA ALA A 153 -1.51 -0.50 16.89
C ALA A 153 -0.64 -1.45 17.75
N ASN A 154 -0.47 -2.71 17.30
CA ASN A 154 0.41 -3.67 17.96
C ASN A 154 1.88 -3.49 17.56
N VAL A 155 2.10 -3.13 16.29
CA VAL A 155 3.40 -2.93 15.65
C VAL A 155 3.27 -1.69 14.78
N ASP A 156 4.25 -0.80 14.84
CA ASP A 156 4.26 0.45 14.07
C ASP A 156 4.85 0.21 12.66
N PHE A 157 4.51 1.09 11.71
CA PHE A 157 4.97 0.96 10.32
C PHE A 157 6.51 0.91 10.18
N PRO A 158 7.31 1.71 10.91
CA PRO A 158 8.77 1.64 10.81
C PRO A 158 9.36 0.29 11.19
N GLU A 159 8.73 -0.45 12.10
CA GLU A 159 9.21 -1.78 12.50
C GLU A 159 9.08 -2.78 11.34
N PHE A 160 8.01 -2.71 10.55
CA PHE A 160 7.90 -3.49 9.31
C PHE A 160 8.93 -3.07 8.25
N ALA A 161 9.26 -1.78 8.16
CA ALA A 161 10.30 -1.31 7.26
C ALA A 161 11.69 -1.83 7.68
N GLU A 162 11.96 -1.90 8.99
CA GLU A 162 13.18 -2.52 9.53
C GLU A 162 13.22 -4.02 9.26
N GLU A 163 12.10 -4.73 9.43
CA GLU A 163 11.99 -6.16 9.09
C GLU A 163 12.30 -6.41 7.62
N ALA A 164 11.66 -5.65 6.71
CA ALA A 164 11.91 -5.77 5.28
C ALA A 164 13.36 -5.43 4.93
N ALA A 165 13.98 -4.45 5.58
CA ALA A 165 15.38 -4.11 5.36
C ALA A 165 16.35 -5.23 5.80
N ALA A 166 15.94 -6.08 6.74
CA ALA A 166 16.70 -7.25 7.17
C ALA A 166 16.44 -8.50 6.29
N ASP A 167 15.34 -8.56 5.54
CA ASP A 167 15.04 -9.65 4.61
C ASP A 167 15.91 -9.55 3.33
N PRO A 168 16.48 -10.67 2.84
CA PRO A 168 17.33 -10.67 1.63
C PRO A 168 16.67 -10.14 0.36
N ASP A 169 15.34 -10.24 0.26
CA ASP A 169 14.55 -9.77 -0.88
C ASP A 169 13.92 -8.39 -0.61
N GLY A 170 14.15 -7.80 0.57
CA GLY A 170 13.63 -6.48 0.91
C GLY A 170 12.13 -6.48 1.20
N VAL A 171 11.55 -7.58 1.71
CA VAL A 171 10.10 -7.74 1.87
C VAL A 171 9.71 -8.24 3.27
N VAL A 172 8.57 -7.78 3.77
CA VAL A 172 7.89 -8.34 4.95
C VAL A 172 7.27 -9.68 4.59
N ARG A 173 7.42 -10.67 5.47
CA ARG A 173 6.92 -12.05 5.27
C ARG A 173 6.31 -12.57 6.56
N ASP A 174 5.22 -13.33 6.44
CA ASP A 174 4.71 -14.07 7.58
C ASP A 174 5.62 -15.27 7.87
N LEU A 175 6.32 -15.24 8.99
CA LEU A 175 7.24 -16.30 9.42
C LEU A 175 6.52 -17.63 9.72
N VAL A 176 5.19 -17.64 9.87
CA VAL A 176 4.38 -18.85 10.04
C VAL A 176 4.19 -19.62 8.72
N THR A 177 4.36 -18.97 7.57
CA THR A 177 4.28 -19.60 6.23
C THR A 177 5.66 -19.91 5.62
N ALA A 178 6.73 -19.90 6.42
CA ALA A 178 7.93 -20.63 6.04
C ALA A 178 7.55 -22.12 5.92
N PRO A 179 7.80 -22.80 4.78
CA PRO A 179 7.58 -24.23 4.71
C PRO A 179 8.38 -24.86 5.84
N ASP A 180 7.69 -25.64 6.68
CA ASP A 180 8.29 -26.38 7.79
C ASP A 180 9.71 -26.81 7.42
N GLY A 181 10.70 -26.28 8.15
CA GLY A 181 12.06 -26.77 8.07
C GLY A 181 12.03 -28.30 8.13
N PRO A 182 12.89 -29.00 7.37
CA PRO A 182 12.71 -30.43 7.14
C PRO A 182 12.65 -31.13 8.49
N GLY A 183 11.48 -31.71 8.78
CA GLY A 183 11.31 -32.57 9.93
C GLY A 183 12.33 -33.70 9.88
N SER A 184 13.21 -33.74 10.87
CA SER A 184 13.87 -34.93 11.42
C SER A 184 14.57 -34.56 12.72
#